data_AF-A0A842UI63-F1
#
_entry.id   AF-A0A842UI63-F1
#
_cell.length_a   1.000
_cell.length_b   1.000
_cell.length_c   1.000
_cell.angle_alpha   90.00
_cell.angle_beta   90.00
_cell.angle_gamma   90.00
#
_symmetry.space_group_name_H-M   'P 1'
#
loop_
_entity.id
_entity.type
_entity.pdbx_description
1 polymer ?
#
loop_
_entity_poly.entity_id
_entity_poly.type
_entity_poly.pdbx_seq_one_letter_code
_entity_poly.pdbx_strand_id
1 'polypeptide(L)'
;MMQFSPIIINRITDQTLSVLGMVFTFIVLFIGGYFIGLLVSSAIKRVFSLKEIENSLVRYGAMTTKLWGSVTHFFALYFKWFITVMILTATGFPLVSELFFFMRDLLGFLVFGLIGLLLGGVLNKLVKEILSSLGVEEWLKKHRIDGAFGGLSLSGILAGITKWYVVLLFVQQGTTILSLSVLSKFISDFVLYIPEAISGLLILLLSLLVARFTSDRIKQRRLRLSEEYALAVESVIVFLGVVMALPILFSDVDVSILTDSFRILVAGISIAVAVAGGLGLKEAVAKKTST
;
A
#
# COMPACT_ATOMS: atom_id res chain seq x y z
N MET A 1 -36.87 37.69 -52.10
CA MET A 1 -36.88 37.89 -50.63
C MET A 1 -37.40 36.61 -49.99
N MET A 2 -36.55 35.82 -49.32
CA MET A 2 -37.01 34.65 -48.57
C MET A 2 -37.82 35.12 -47.37
N GLN A 3 -39.15 35.06 -47.43
CA GLN A 3 -39.99 35.22 -46.25
C GLN A 3 -39.86 33.93 -45.44
N PHE A 4 -39.15 33.98 -44.31
CA PHE A 4 -39.15 32.88 -43.36
C PHE A 4 -40.60 32.62 -42.93
N SER A 5 -41.02 31.36 -42.95
CA SER A 5 -42.38 31.03 -42.54
C SER A 5 -42.56 31.38 -41.04
N PRO A 6 -43.76 31.82 -40.60
CA PRO A 6 -44.04 32.14 -39.20
C PRO A 6 -43.66 31.01 -38.23
N ILE A 7 -43.71 29.77 -38.71
CA ILE A 7 -43.33 28.56 -37.97
C ILE A 7 -41.82 28.55 -37.63
N ILE A 8 -40.96 28.98 -38.57
CA ILE A 8 -39.52 29.05 -38.36
C ILE A 8 -39.18 30.15 -37.36
N ILE A 9 -39.84 31.31 -37.47
CA ILE A 9 -39.64 32.44 -36.56
C ILE A 9 -40.03 32.06 -35.13
N ASN A 10 -41.23 31.49 -34.94
CA ASN A 10 -41.69 31.08 -33.61
C ASN A 10 -40.77 30.01 -33.00
N ARG A 11 -40.31 29.02 -33.79
CA ARG A 11 -39.35 28.01 -33.31
C ARG A 11 -38.03 28.63 -32.83
N ILE A 12 -37.48 29.59 -33.57
CA ILE A 12 -36.24 30.28 -33.18
C ILE A 12 -36.46 31.13 -31.92
N THR A 13 -37.59 31.82 -31.83
CA THR A 13 -37.96 32.62 -30.66
C THR A 13 -38.12 31.73 -29.42
N ASP A 14 -38.83 30.61 -29.51
CA ASP A 14 -39.00 29.67 -28.39
C ASP A 14 -37.67 29.06 -27.95
N GLN A 15 -36.80 28.69 -28.92
CA GLN A 15 -35.46 28.20 -28.61
C GLN A 15 -34.60 29.25 -27.89
N THR A 16 -34.59 30.50 -28.38
CA THR A 16 -33.80 31.58 -27.75
C THR A 16 -34.32 31.94 -26.35
N LEU A 17 -35.64 32.00 -26.15
CA LEU A 17 -36.25 32.20 -24.83
C LEU A 17 -35.90 31.07 -23.85
N SER A 18 -35.92 29.82 -24.31
CA SER A 18 -35.56 28.68 -23.46
C SER A 18 -34.09 28.74 -23.01
N VAL A 19 -33.17 29.07 -23.92
CA VAL A 19 -31.74 29.24 -23.61
C VAL A 19 -31.51 30.40 -22.65
N LEU A 20 -32.18 31.55 -22.86
CA LEU A 20 -32.10 32.69 -21.94
C LEU A 20 -32.60 32.32 -20.53
N GLY A 21 -33.72 31.58 -20.44
CA GLY A 21 -34.25 31.10 -19.17
C GLY A 21 -33.28 30.15 -18.45
N MET A 22 -32.62 29.25 -19.18
CA MET A 22 -31.59 28.37 -18.62
C MET A 22 -30.38 29.14 -18.12
N VAL A 23 -29.85 30.09 -18.90
CA VAL A 23 -28.71 30.93 -18.51
C VAL A 23 -29.05 31.76 -17.27
N PHE A 24 -30.24 32.37 -17.24
CA PHE A 24 -30.72 33.13 -16.09
C PHE A 24 -30.80 32.26 -14.83
N THR A 25 -31.42 31.08 -14.94
CA THR A 25 -31.54 30.13 -13.82
C THR A 25 -30.17 29.68 -13.32
N PHE A 26 -29.24 29.41 -14.23
CA PHE A 26 -27.86 29.06 -13.88
C PHE A 26 -27.16 30.18 -13.10
N ILE A 27 -27.25 31.43 -13.57
CA ILE A 27 -26.63 32.59 -12.89
C ILE A 27 -27.22 32.78 -11.50
N VAL A 28 -28.55 32.72 -11.36
CA VAL A 28 -29.24 32.87 -10.08
C VAL A 28 -28.81 31.77 -9.10
N LEU A 29 -28.80 30.51 -9.55
CA LEU A 29 -28.34 29.39 -8.72
C LEU A 29 -26.85 29.47 -8.40
N PHE A 30 -26.02 29.98 -9.30
CA PHE A 30 -24.59 30.14 -9.06
C PHE A 30 -24.33 31.18 -7.96
N ILE A 31 -24.98 32.34 -8.04
CA ILE A 31 -24.86 33.41 -7.05
C ILE A 31 -25.41 32.94 -5.69
N GLY A 32 -26.60 32.35 -5.69
CA GLY A 32 -27.22 31.80 -4.48
C GLY A 32 -26.37 30.70 -3.84
N GLY A 33 -25.88 29.77 -4.66
CA GLY A 33 -25.01 28.68 -4.23
C GLY A 33 -23.67 29.17 -3.69
N TYR A 34 -23.06 30.18 -4.32
CA TYR A 34 -21.83 30.80 -3.84
C TYR A 34 -22.03 31.47 -2.48
N PHE A 35 -23.14 32.18 -2.28
CA PHE A 35 -23.46 32.83 -1.01
C PHE A 35 -23.67 31.79 0.12
N ILE A 36 -24.45 30.73 -0.14
CA ILE A 36 -24.64 29.64 0.83
C ILE A 36 -23.31 28.93 1.11
N GLY A 37 -22.51 28.68 0.06
CA GLY A 37 -21.19 28.09 0.19
C GLY A 37 -20.25 28.92 1.08
N LEU A 38 -20.30 30.26 1.01
CA LEU A 38 -19.52 31.14 1.89
C LEU A 38 -19.93 31.01 3.36
N LEU A 39 -21.23 30.86 3.64
CA LEU A 39 -21.73 30.63 5.00
C LEU A 39 -21.22 29.29 5.55
N VAL A 40 -21.34 28.22 4.76
CA VAL A 40 -20.84 26.89 5.12
C VAL A 40 -19.33 26.91 5.34
N SER A 41 -18.57 27.51 4.42
CA SER A 41 -17.12 27.69 4.54
C SER A 41 -16.73 28.40 5.84
N SER A 42 -17.46 29.45 6.19
CA SER A 42 -17.24 30.21 7.41
C SER A 42 -17.55 29.39 8.67
N ALA A 43 -18.62 28.60 8.65
CA ALA A 43 -18.96 27.68 9.74
C ALA A 43 -17.88 26.60 9.92
N ILE A 44 -17.43 25.97 8.83
CA ILE A 44 -16.37 24.97 8.85
C ILE A 44 -15.08 25.55 9.42
N LYS A 45 -14.67 26.75 8.98
CA LYS A 45 -13.50 27.43 9.53
C LYS A 45 -13.61 27.59 11.04
N ARG A 46 -14.76 28.07 11.56
CA ARG A 46 -14.98 28.23 13.00
C ARG A 46 -14.86 26.91 13.76
N VAL A 47 -15.49 25.85 13.23
CA VAL A 47 -15.46 24.52 13.86
C VAL A 47 -14.05 23.95 13.86
N PHE A 48 -13.35 23.99 12.73
CA PHE A 48 -12.01 23.41 12.59
C PHE A 48 -10.92 24.27 13.26
N SER A 49 -11.16 25.57 13.44
CA SER A 49 -10.27 26.46 14.19
C SER A 49 -10.49 26.41 15.71
N LEU A 50 -11.35 25.51 16.21
CA LEU A 50 -11.47 25.31 17.65
C LEU A 50 -10.12 24.84 18.20
N LYS A 51 -9.60 25.58 19.19
CA LYS A 51 -8.31 25.29 19.83
C LYS A 51 -8.23 23.85 20.35
N GLU A 52 -9.35 23.27 20.76
CA GLU A 52 -9.45 21.88 21.22
C GLU A 52 -9.08 20.87 20.14
N ILE A 53 -9.51 21.08 18.89
CA ILE A 53 -9.23 20.18 17.76
C ILE A 53 -7.76 20.33 17.34
N GLU A 54 -7.30 21.58 17.18
CA GLU A 54 -5.91 21.87 16.83
C GLU A 54 -4.96 21.30 17.89
N ASN A 55 -5.21 21.58 19.16
CA ASN A 55 -4.37 21.07 20.25
C ASN A 55 -4.39 19.54 20.31
N SER A 56 -5.52 18.89 20.04
CA SER A 56 -5.58 17.42 20.03
C SER A 56 -4.70 16.84 18.92
N LEU A 57 -4.87 17.31 17.68
CA LEU A 57 -4.11 16.80 16.53
C LEU A 57 -2.61 17.11 16.61
N VAL A 58 -2.26 18.29 17.12
CA VAL A 58 -0.86 18.72 17.30
C VAL A 58 -0.22 17.97 18.47
N ARG A 59 -0.93 17.79 19.60
CA ARG A 59 -0.40 17.08 20.78
C ARG A 59 -0.12 15.61 20.49
N TYR A 60 -0.98 14.95 19.71
CA TYR A 60 -0.72 13.57 19.27
C TYR A 60 0.33 13.48 18.17
N GLY A 61 0.94 14.59 17.74
CA GLY A 61 1.96 14.64 16.69
C GLY A 61 1.44 14.15 15.35
N ALA A 62 0.11 14.16 15.16
CA ALA A 62 -0.53 13.69 13.94
C ALA A 62 -0.42 14.74 12.83
N MET A 63 -0.40 16.04 13.18
CA MET A 63 -0.26 17.16 12.25
C MET A 63 0.45 18.36 12.90
N THR A 64 1.22 19.13 12.13
CA THR A 64 1.80 20.40 12.63
C THR A 64 0.76 21.52 12.57
N THR A 65 0.91 22.58 13.37
CA THR A 65 0.00 23.76 13.35
C THR A 65 -0.11 24.37 11.95
N LYS A 66 1.03 24.46 11.24
CA LYS A 66 1.09 24.94 9.86
C LYS A 66 0.29 24.04 8.90
N LEU A 67 0.46 22.71 9.01
CA LEU A 67 -0.30 21.76 8.18
C LEU A 67 -1.79 21.80 8.51
N TRP A 68 -2.15 21.92 9.79
CA TRP A 68 -3.55 22.01 10.21
C TRP A 68 -4.22 23.25 9.62
N GLY A 69 -3.60 24.43 9.71
CA GLY A 69 -4.12 25.65 9.10
C GLY A 69 -4.34 25.51 7.58
N SER A 70 -3.43 24.83 6.87
CA SER A 70 -3.62 24.52 5.45
C SER A 70 -4.80 23.59 5.20
N VAL A 71 -4.98 22.56 6.02
CA VAL A 71 -6.11 21.61 5.93
C VAL A 71 -7.43 22.34 6.16
N THR A 72 -7.56 23.13 7.22
CA THR A 72 -8.80 23.86 7.51
C THR A 72 -9.17 24.82 6.38
N HIS A 73 -8.17 25.55 5.85
CA HIS A 73 -8.39 26.44 4.71
C HIS A 73 -8.82 25.69 3.45
N PHE A 74 -8.14 24.58 3.14
CA PHE A 74 -8.45 23.73 1.99
C PHE A 74 -9.88 23.19 2.07
N PHE A 75 -10.27 22.57 3.18
CA PHE A 75 -11.62 22.02 3.35
C PHE A 75 -12.68 23.12 3.29
N ALA A 76 -12.43 24.27 3.91
CA ALA A 76 -13.35 25.39 3.83
C ALA A 76 -13.56 25.90 2.39
N LEU A 77 -12.49 25.97 1.59
CA LEU A 77 -12.59 26.35 0.17
C LEU A 77 -13.29 25.26 -0.65
N TYR A 78 -12.94 24.01 -0.41
CA TYR A 78 -13.53 22.85 -1.08
C TYR A 78 -15.04 22.79 -0.83
N PHE A 79 -15.49 22.86 0.42
CA PHE A 79 -16.91 22.81 0.78
C PHE A 79 -17.69 24.02 0.24
N LYS A 80 -17.07 25.21 0.15
CA LYS A 80 -17.69 26.36 -0.51
C LYS A 80 -18.09 26.02 -1.95
N TRP A 81 -17.13 25.50 -2.73
CA TRP A 81 -17.36 25.15 -4.13
C TRP A 81 -18.25 23.93 -4.27
N PHE A 82 -18.12 22.94 -3.38
CA PHE A 82 -18.96 21.75 -3.37
C PHE A 82 -20.44 22.11 -3.23
N ILE A 83 -20.80 22.97 -2.28
CA ILE A 83 -22.18 23.43 -2.10
C ILE A 83 -22.68 24.24 -3.30
N THR A 84 -21.83 25.09 -3.87
CA THR A 84 -22.18 25.85 -5.08
C THR A 84 -22.51 24.91 -6.25
N VAL A 85 -21.65 23.92 -6.50
CA VAL A 85 -21.84 22.93 -7.56
C VAL A 85 -23.05 22.03 -7.27
N MET A 86 -23.24 21.61 -6.02
CA MET A 86 -24.41 20.84 -5.59
C MET A 86 -25.72 21.58 -5.94
N ILE A 87 -25.82 22.87 -5.63
CA ILE A 87 -27.01 23.66 -5.94
C ILE A 87 -27.19 23.83 -7.46
N LEU A 88 -26.10 23.99 -8.21
CA LEU A 88 -26.15 24.07 -9.67
C LEU A 88 -26.65 22.78 -10.33
N THR A 89 -26.58 21.61 -9.67
CA THR A 89 -27.15 20.38 -10.24
C THR A 89 -28.65 20.48 -10.53
N ALA A 90 -29.38 21.37 -9.83
CA ALA A 90 -30.79 21.65 -10.09
C ALA A 90 -31.06 22.23 -11.50
N THR A 91 -30.03 22.74 -12.18
CA THR A 91 -30.13 23.19 -13.58
C THR A 91 -30.33 22.04 -14.57
N GLY A 92 -30.02 20.80 -14.18
CA GLY A 92 -30.11 19.62 -15.04
C GLY A 92 -28.99 19.52 -16.08
N PHE A 93 -27.97 20.40 -16.05
CA PHE A 93 -26.85 20.30 -16.98
C PHE A 93 -25.98 19.06 -16.68
N PRO A 94 -25.72 18.19 -17.67
CA PRO A 94 -24.94 16.96 -17.46
C PRO A 94 -23.55 17.22 -16.89
N LEU A 95 -22.83 18.20 -17.45
CA LEU A 95 -21.47 18.57 -17.01
C LEU A 95 -21.41 19.00 -15.54
N VAL A 96 -22.45 19.68 -15.03
CA VAL A 96 -22.52 20.09 -13.62
C VAL A 96 -22.73 18.88 -12.73
N SER A 97 -23.56 17.93 -13.17
CA SER A 97 -23.83 16.70 -12.44
C SER A 97 -22.58 15.81 -12.38
N GLU A 98 -21.86 15.66 -13.50
CA GLU A 98 -20.58 14.96 -13.56
C GLU A 98 -19.54 15.61 -12.63
N LEU A 99 -19.44 16.95 -12.64
CA LEU A 99 -18.56 17.68 -11.74
C LEU A 99 -18.94 17.45 -10.27
N PHE A 100 -20.24 17.45 -9.94
CA PHE A 100 -20.70 17.16 -8.58
C PHE A 100 -20.30 15.77 -8.12
N PHE A 101 -20.51 14.74 -8.95
CA PHE A 101 -20.11 13.36 -8.63
C PHE A 101 -18.60 13.23 -8.48
N PHE A 102 -17.82 13.82 -9.39
CA PHE A 102 -16.36 13.86 -9.25
C PHE A 102 -15.92 14.53 -7.95
N MET A 103 -16.52 15.68 -7.60
CA MET A 103 -16.21 16.34 -6.34
C MET A 103 -16.58 15.45 -5.15
N ARG A 104 -17.78 14.86 -5.13
CA ARG A 104 -18.23 13.93 -4.08
C ARG A 104 -17.24 12.77 -3.88
N ASP A 105 -16.79 12.16 -4.97
CA ASP A 105 -15.87 11.02 -4.90
C ASP A 105 -14.46 11.47 -4.49
N LEU A 106 -14.03 12.67 -4.91
CA LEU A 106 -12.82 13.32 -4.45
C LEU A 106 -12.85 13.59 -2.94
N LEU A 107 -14.00 13.94 -2.37
CA LEU A 107 -14.16 14.08 -0.91
C LEU A 107 -13.89 12.75 -0.21
N GLY A 108 -14.40 11.64 -0.75
CA GLY A 108 -14.10 10.30 -0.27
C GLY A 108 -12.60 10.02 -0.27
N PHE A 109 -11.92 10.23 -1.40
CA PHE A 109 -10.47 10.10 -1.52
C PHE A 109 -9.70 10.93 -0.46
N LEU A 110 -10.08 12.20 -0.29
CA LEU A 110 -9.45 13.10 0.68
C LEU A 110 -9.64 12.62 2.13
N VAL A 111 -10.84 12.17 2.49
CA VAL A 111 -11.15 11.66 3.83
C VAL A 111 -10.34 10.40 4.12
N PHE A 112 -10.30 9.44 3.19
CA PHE A 112 -9.48 8.24 3.36
C PHE A 112 -7.99 8.59 3.49
N GLY A 113 -7.47 9.49 2.64
CA GLY A 113 -6.08 9.96 2.73
C GLY A 113 -5.76 10.59 4.09
N LEU A 114 -6.65 11.41 4.63
CA LEU A 114 -6.49 11.97 5.98
C LEU A 114 -6.46 10.88 7.06
N ILE A 115 -7.41 9.93 7.02
CA ILE A 115 -7.46 8.83 7.99
C ILE A 115 -6.16 8.01 7.92
N GLY A 116 -5.67 7.73 6.71
CA GLY A 116 -4.40 7.03 6.50
C GLY A 116 -3.21 7.76 7.12
N LEU A 117 -3.13 9.09 6.96
CA LEU A 117 -2.07 9.90 7.57
C LEU A 117 -2.13 9.89 9.11
N LEU A 118 -3.33 9.97 9.68
CA LEU A 118 -3.53 9.92 11.13
C LEU A 118 -3.15 8.54 11.69
N LEU A 119 -3.72 7.46 11.14
CA LEU A 119 -3.47 6.10 11.61
C LEU A 119 -2.03 5.65 11.35
N GLY A 120 -1.46 6.01 10.20
CA GLY A 120 -0.05 5.77 9.91
C GLY A 120 0.86 6.51 10.90
N GLY A 121 0.51 7.73 11.30
CA GLY A 121 1.23 8.48 12.33
C GLY A 121 1.20 7.81 13.71
N VAL A 122 0.05 7.24 14.10
CA VAL A 122 -0.10 6.48 15.35
C VAL A 122 0.73 5.20 15.30
N LEU A 123 0.62 4.41 14.22
CA LEU A 123 1.36 3.16 14.06
C LEU A 123 2.87 3.38 13.97
N ASN A 124 3.32 4.48 13.38
CA ASN A 124 4.73 4.88 13.39
C ASN A 124 5.30 4.95 14.81
N LYS A 125 4.55 5.59 15.73
CA LYS A 125 4.98 5.72 17.13
C LYS A 125 5.01 4.36 17.82
N LEU A 126 3.93 3.58 17.65
CA LEU A 126 3.81 2.26 18.25
C LEU A 126 4.95 1.32 17.79
N VAL A 127 5.21 1.25 16.49
CA VAL A 127 6.28 0.41 15.92
C VAL A 127 7.65 0.86 16.42
N LYS A 128 7.91 2.17 16.48
CA LYS A 128 9.18 2.70 16.99
C LYS A 128 9.39 2.34 18.47
N GLU A 129 8.34 2.48 19.29
CA GLU A 129 8.37 2.11 20.72
C GLU A 129 8.60 0.61 20.91
N ILE A 130 7.90 -0.24 20.15
CA ILE A 130 8.10 -1.69 20.19
C ILE A 130 9.53 -2.06 19.80
N LEU A 131 10.04 -1.55 18.68
CA LEU A 131 11.38 -1.90 18.19
C LEU A 131 12.49 -1.41 19.13
N SER A 132 12.35 -0.20 19.68
CA SER A 132 13.30 0.31 20.69
C SER A 132 13.23 -0.48 21.99
N SER A 133 12.04 -0.93 22.42
CA SER A 133 11.90 -1.79 23.61
C SER A 133 12.53 -3.18 23.44
N LEU A 134 12.62 -3.68 22.20
CA LEU A 134 13.29 -4.93 21.86
C LEU A 134 14.83 -4.81 21.82
N GLY A 135 15.36 -3.59 21.96
CA GLY A 135 16.80 -3.34 21.97
C GLY A 135 17.47 -3.54 20.60
N VAL A 136 16.74 -3.30 19.50
CA VAL A 136 17.24 -3.50 18.13
C VAL A 136 18.48 -2.64 17.87
N GLU A 137 18.45 -1.40 18.34
CA GLU A 137 19.56 -0.45 18.22
C GLU A 137 20.80 -0.90 18.99
N GLU A 138 20.65 -1.38 20.23
CA GLU A 138 21.73 -1.90 21.05
C GLU A 138 22.36 -3.14 20.40
N TRP A 139 21.54 -4.02 19.84
CA TRP A 139 22.00 -5.20 19.13
C TRP A 139 22.82 -4.84 17.89
N LEU A 140 22.37 -3.86 17.09
CA LEU A 140 23.09 -3.39 15.90
C LEU A 140 24.43 -2.73 16.25
N LYS A 141 24.46 -1.89 17.29
CA LYS A 141 25.70 -1.27 17.79
C LYS A 141 26.70 -2.31 18.27
N LYS A 142 26.23 -3.35 18.97
CA LYS A 142 27.09 -4.45 19.44
C LYS A 142 27.80 -5.17 18.28
N HIS A 143 27.14 -5.28 17.13
CA HIS A 143 27.70 -5.94 15.95
C HIS A 143 28.39 -4.96 14.96
N ARG A 144 28.52 -3.67 15.30
CA ARG A 144 29.09 -2.60 14.46
C ARG A 144 28.40 -2.45 13.10
N ILE A 145 27.09 -2.67 13.04
CA ILE A 145 26.27 -2.58 11.82
C ILE A 145 25.44 -1.28 11.80
N ASP A 146 25.46 -0.51 12.89
CA ASP A 146 24.70 0.74 13.05
C ASP A 146 25.05 1.81 12.00
N GLY A 147 26.28 1.81 11.48
CA GLY A 147 26.71 2.70 10.39
C GLY A 147 26.07 2.41 9.02
N ALA A 148 25.49 1.21 8.81
CA ALA A 148 24.92 0.81 7.52
C ALA A 148 23.70 1.65 7.10
N PHE A 149 23.06 2.33 8.06
CA PHE A 149 21.82 3.08 7.86
C PHE A 149 22.02 4.60 7.77
N GLY A 150 23.25 5.07 7.54
CA GLY A 150 23.53 6.49 7.26
C GLY A 150 23.17 7.44 8.41
N GLY A 151 23.28 6.97 9.67
CA GLY A 151 22.93 7.76 10.86
C GLY A 151 21.45 7.74 11.24
N LEU A 152 20.59 7.05 10.48
CA LEU A 152 19.20 6.82 10.85
C LEU A 152 19.06 5.56 11.72
N SER A 153 18.20 5.59 12.73
CA SER A 153 17.84 4.40 13.53
C SER A 153 17.03 3.42 12.70
N LEU A 154 17.36 2.12 12.76
CA LEU A 154 16.58 1.07 12.08
C LEU A 154 15.11 1.06 12.53
N SER A 155 14.82 1.24 13.83
CA SER A 155 13.44 1.38 14.31
C SER A 155 12.70 2.54 13.65
N GLY A 156 13.37 3.67 13.44
CA GLY A 156 12.82 4.83 12.74
C GLY A 156 12.54 4.57 11.26
N ILE A 157 13.44 3.85 10.56
CA ILE A 157 13.23 3.46 9.17
C ILE A 157 12.02 2.53 9.06
N LEU A 158 11.99 1.46 9.87
CA LEU A 158 10.90 0.48 9.86
C LEU A 158 9.57 1.11 10.25
N ALA A 159 9.53 1.94 11.28
CA ALA A 159 8.34 2.71 11.66
C ALA A 159 7.86 3.63 10.52
N GLY A 160 8.78 4.29 9.82
CA GLY A 160 8.48 5.13 8.66
C GLY A 160 7.90 4.33 7.49
N ILE A 161 8.47 3.15 7.20
CA ILE A 161 7.93 2.23 6.19
C ILE A 161 6.52 1.79 6.58
N THR A 162 6.28 1.40 7.84
CA THR A 162 4.94 1.01 8.31
C THR A 162 3.95 2.16 8.19
N LYS A 163 4.35 3.40 8.53
CA LYS A 163 3.50 4.59 8.36
C LYS A 163 3.02 4.73 6.93
N TRP A 164 3.95 4.73 5.97
CA TRP A 164 3.62 4.93 4.57
C TRP A 164 2.86 3.75 3.98
N TYR A 165 3.15 2.53 4.42
CA TYR A 165 2.36 1.36 4.08
C TYR A 165 0.89 1.53 4.47
N VAL A 166 0.62 1.94 5.72
CA VAL A 166 -0.74 2.21 6.19
C VAL A 166 -1.40 3.32 5.38
N VAL A 167 -0.68 4.42 5.11
CA VAL A 167 -1.19 5.50 4.25
C VAL A 167 -1.60 4.95 2.88
N LEU A 168 -0.78 4.10 2.26
CA LEU A 168 -1.09 3.47 0.97
C LEU A 168 -2.35 2.61 1.00
N LEU A 169 -2.58 1.84 2.08
CA LEU A 169 -3.82 1.07 2.26
C LEU A 169 -5.07 1.96 2.18
N PHE A 170 -5.04 3.13 2.83
CA PHE A 170 -6.17 4.05 2.79
C PHE A 170 -6.26 4.79 1.45
N VAL A 171 -5.14 5.17 0.85
CA VAL A 171 -5.12 5.79 -0.48
C VAL A 171 -5.69 4.83 -1.53
N GLN A 172 -5.41 3.53 -1.45
CA GLN A 172 -6.01 2.50 -2.31
C GLN A 172 -7.55 2.53 -2.25
N GLN A 173 -8.12 2.63 -1.06
CA GLN A 173 -9.58 2.73 -0.91
C GLN A 173 -10.11 4.04 -1.50
N GLY A 174 -9.38 5.14 -1.29
CA GLY A 174 -9.71 6.42 -1.89
C GLY A 174 -9.70 6.39 -3.42
N THR A 175 -8.70 5.77 -4.05
CA THR A 175 -8.58 5.69 -5.52
C THR A 175 -9.65 4.80 -6.12
N THR A 176 -10.10 3.77 -5.39
CA THR A 176 -11.25 2.95 -5.75
C THR A 176 -12.53 3.79 -5.79
N ILE A 177 -12.77 4.63 -4.77
CA ILE A 177 -13.93 5.54 -4.73
C ILE A 177 -13.89 6.54 -5.90
N LEU A 178 -12.71 7.11 -6.17
CA LEU A 178 -12.52 8.05 -7.29
C LEU A 178 -12.55 7.37 -8.67
N SER A 179 -12.75 6.05 -8.72
CA SER A 179 -12.81 5.25 -9.95
C SER A 179 -11.55 5.36 -10.83
N LEU A 180 -10.39 5.62 -10.22
CA LEU A 180 -9.10 5.67 -10.92
C LEU A 180 -8.54 4.25 -11.10
N SER A 181 -9.16 3.46 -11.99
CA SER A 181 -8.89 2.02 -12.13
C SER A 181 -7.40 1.66 -12.28
N VAL A 182 -6.67 2.36 -13.16
CA VAL A 182 -5.24 2.13 -13.39
C VAL A 182 -4.42 2.41 -12.12
N LEU A 183 -4.67 3.54 -11.46
CA LEU A 183 -3.96 3.92 -10.24
C LEU A 183 -4.32 3.01 -9.07
N SER A 184 -5.60 2.63 -8.95
CA SER A 184 -6.09 1.71 -7.93
C SER A 184 -5.44 0.34 -8.05
N LYS A 185 -5.32 -0.19 -9.28
CA LYS A 185 -4.62 -1.46 -9.53
C LYS A 185 -3.14 -1.35 -9.16
N PHE A 186 -2.46 -0.32 -9.64
CA PHE A 186 -1.04 -0.10 -9.34
C PHE A 186 -0.77 -0.02 -7.82
N ILE A 187 -1.59 0.73 -7.08
CA ILE A 187 -1.45 0.82 -5.62
C ILE A 187 -1.77 -0.52 -4.95
N SER A 188 -2.79 -1.25 -5.41
CA SER A 188 -3.12 -2.58 -4.89
C SER A 188 -1.97 -3.57 -5.06
N ASP A 189 -1.37 -3.61 -6.25
CA ASP A 189 -0.22 -4.48 -6.55
C ASP A 189 0.96 -4.10 -5.64
N PHE A 190 1.23 -2.80 -5.45
CA PHE A 190 2.29 -2.31 -4.57
C PHE A 190 2.03 -2.60 -3.07
N VAL A 191 0.77 -2.54 -2.63
CA VAL A 191 0.36 -2.89 -1.26
C VAL A 191 0.56 -4.39 -0.98
N LEU A 192 0.31 -5.26 -1.95
CA LEU A 192 0.51 -6.71 -1.83
C LEU A 192 2.00 -7.07 -1.88
N TYR A 193 2.77 -6.34 -2.68
CA TYR A 193 4.22 -6.54 -2.80
C TYR A 193 4.97 -6.38 -1.47
N ILE A 194 4.57 -5.44 -0.60
CA ILE A 194 5.32 -5.16 0.64
C ILE A 194 5.34 -6.36 1.62
N PRO A 195 4.19 -6.96 2.01
CA PRO A 195 4.17 -8.18 2.82
C PRO A 195 4.89 -9.36 2.17
N GLU A 196 4.73 -9.54 0.85
CA GLU A 196 5.42 -10.59 0.10
C GLU A 196 6.94 -10.40 0.14
N ALA A 197 7.42 -9.18 -0.11
CA ALA A 197 8.83 -8.83 -0.05
C ALA A 197 9.44 -9.13 1.33
N ILE A 198 8.74 -8.77 2.41
CA ILE A 198 9.17 -9.07 3.79
C ILE A 198 9.23 -10.59 4.02
N SER A 199 8.21 -11.32 3.57
CA SER A 199 8.13 -12.79 3.73
C SER A 199 9.26 -13.50 2.99
N GLY A 200 9.52 -13.11 1.75
CA GLY A 200 10.63 -13.65 0.96
C GLY A 200 11.99 -13.32 1.57
N LEU A 201 12.18 -12.09 2.05
CA LEU A 201 13.42 -11.70 2.74
C LEU A 201 13.63 -12.49 4.03
N LEU A 202 12.58 -12.72 4.82
CA LEU A 202 12.64 -13.55 6.03
C LEU A 202 13.07 -14.99 5.69
N ILE A 203 12.55 -15.58 4.63
CA ILE A 203 12.95 -16.92 4.19
C ILE A 203 14.44 -16.95 3.81
N LEU A 204 14.96 -15.94 3.10
CA LEU A 204 16.39 -15.82 2.79
C LEU A 204 17.25 -15.68 4.06
N LEU A 205 16.83 -14.84 5.01
CA LEU A 205 17.57 -14.65 6.25
C LEU A 205 17.60 -15.93 7.09
N LEU A 206 16.47 -16.63 7.18
CA LEU A 206 16.36 -17.89 7.90
C LEU A 206 17.20 -18.99 7.24
N SER A 207 17.20 -19.09 5.90
CA SER A 207 18.01 -20.07 5.20
C SER A 207 19.51 -19.84 5.42
N LEU A 208 19.97 -18.58 5.37
CA LEU A 208 21.35 -18.21 5.68
C LEU A 208 21.72 -18.55 7.13
N LEU A 209 20.83 -18.28 8.08
CA LEU A 209 21.04 -18.60 9.49
C LEU A 209 21.17 -20.11 9.72
N VAL A 210 20.24 -20.89 9.16
CA VAL A 210 20.25 -22.36 9.26
C VAL A 210 21.47 -22.95 8.54
N ALA A 211 21.85 -22.39 7.38
CA ALA A 211 23.02 -22.83 6.62
C ALA A 211 24.31 -22.68 7.43
N ARG A 212 24.54 -21.48 8.01
CA ARG A 212 25.70 -21.19 8.84
C ARG A 212 25.72 -22.04 10.11
N PHE A 213 24.59 -22.11 10.82
CA PHE A 213 24.47 -22.93 12.03
C PHE A 213 24.81 -24.40 11.74
N THR A 214 24.31 -24.95 10.64
CA THR A 214 24.56 -26.34 10.26
C THR A 214 26.01 -26.56 9.83
N SER A 215 26.56 -25.65 9.02
CA SER A 215 27.97 -25.64 8.58
C SER A 215 28.92 -25.64 9.78
N ASP A 216 28.71 -24.75 10.74
CA ASP A 216 29.54 -24.63 11.95
C ASP A 216 29.50 -25.91 12.81
N ARG A 217 28.34 -26.56 12.91
CA ARG A 217 28.20 -27.84 13.63
C ARG A 217 28.93 -28.99 12.92
N ILE A 218 28.98 -28.99 11.59
CA ILE A 218 29.73 -29.99 10.82
C ILE A 218 31.23 -29.76 10.97
N LYS A 219 31.70 -28.51 10.90
CA LYS A 219 33.12 -28.14 11.09
C LYS A 219 33.67 -28.55 12.47
N GLN A 220 32.82 -28.54 13.50
CA GLN A 220 33.19 -28.99 14.85
C GLN A 220 33.41 -30.51 14.96
N ARG A 221 32.92 -31.31 14.00
CA ARG A 221 33.18 -32.75 13.96
C ARG A 221 34.61 -32.98 13.45
N ARG A 222 35.42 -33.79 14.15
CA ARG A 222 36.79 -34.20 13.73
C ARG A 222 36.77 -35.18 12.54
N LEU A 223 36.08 -34.84 11.47
CA LEU A 223 36.12 -35.60 10.22
C LEU A 223 37.22 -35.05 9.32
N ARG A 224 37.83 -35.93 8.51
CA ARG A 224 38.98 -35.60 7.66
C ARG A 224 38.65 -34.62 6.51
N LEU A 225 37.36 -34.48 6.18
CA LEU A 225 36.80 -33.62 5.13
C LEU A 225 35.65 -32.74 5.68
N SER A 226 35.67 -32.42 6.98
CA SER A 226 34.59 -31.67 7.63
C SER A 226 34.36 -30.30 7.00
N GLU A 227 35.40 -29.68 6.44
CA GLU A 227 35.30 -28.37 5.78
C GLU A 227 34.59 -28.47 4.43
N GLU A 228 34.94 -29.43 3.56
CA GLU A 228 34.26 -29.57 2.28
C GLU A 228 32.79 -29.96 2.46
N TYR A 229 32.48 -30.87 3.39
CA TYR A 229 31.09 -31.25 3.68
C TYR A 229 30.28 -30.09 4.24
N ALA A 230 30.87 -29.28 5.12
CA ALA A 230 30.20 -28.11 5.68
C ALA A 230 29.85 -27.08 4.59
N LEU A 231 30.79 -26.78 3.70
CA LEU A 231 30.58 -25.86 2.57
C LEU A 231 29.51 -26.37 1.59
N ALA A 232 29.51 -27.68 1.31
CA ALA A 232 28.50 -28.30 0.45
C ALA A 232 27.10 -28.17 1.06
N VAL A 233 26.95 -28.52 2.35
CA VAL A 233 25.66 -28.41 3.05
C VAL A 233 25.19 -26.96 3.16
N GLU A 234 26.10 -26.03 3.46
CA GLU A 234 25.80 -24.61 3.51
C GLU A 234 25.25 -24.12 2.17
N SER A 235 25.94 -24.46 1.08
CA SER A 235 25.54 -24.07 -0.28
C SER A 235 24.18 -24.64 -0.67
N VAL A 236 23.89 -25.89 -0.30
CA VAL A 236 22.59 -26.53 -0.54
C VAL A 236 21.48 -25.81 0.23
N ILE A 237 21.67 -25.52 1.52
CA ILE A 237 20.64 -24.86 2.33
C ILE A 237 20.36 -23.44 1.81
N VAL A 238 21.40 -22.67 1.46
CA VAL A 238 21.24 -21.33 0.88
C VAL A 238 20.53 -21.41 -0.47
N PHE A 239 20.91 -22.34 -1.34
CA PHE A 239 20.24 -22.56 -2.63
C PHE A 239 18.76 -22.87 -2.45
N LEU A 240 18.41 -23.77 -1.52
CA LEU A 240 17.02 -24.08 -1.17
C LEU A 240 16.26 -22.83 -0.71
N GLY A 241 16.89 -22.02 0.15
CA GLY A 241 16.34 -20.75 0.60
C GLY A 241 16.04 -19.79 -0.55
N VAL A 242 16.97 -19.64 -1.50
CA VAL A 242 16.78 -18.81 -2.69
C VAL A 242 15.62 -19.33 -3.54
N VAL A 243 15.57 -20.63 -3.82
CA VAL A 243 14.48 -21.24 -4.61
C VAL A 243 13.12 -21.04 -3.94
N MET A 244 13.04 -21.08 -2.61
CA MET A 244 11.81 -20.84 -1.86
C MET A 244 11.42 -19.35 -1.81
N ALA A 245 12.38 -18.44 -1.70
CA ALA A 245 12.11 -17.01 -1.56
C ALA A 245 11.84 -16.31 -2.89
N LEU A 246 12.48 -16.75 -3.99
CA LEU A 246 12.43 -16.06 -5.29
C LEU A 246 10.99 -15.86 -5.82
N PRO A 247 10.10 -16.87 -5.79
CA PRO A 247 8.71 -16.71 -6.26
C PRO A 247 7.89 -15.72 -5.43
N ILE A 248 8.27 -15.53 -4.17
CA ILE A 248 7.59 -14.61 -3.25
C ILE A 248 8.12 -13.19 -3.46
N LEU A 249 9.42 -13.04 -3.68
CA LEU A 249 10.06 -11.72 -3.91
C LEU A 249 9.75 -11.15 -5.30
N PHE A 250 9.53 -12.01 -6.28
CA PHE A 250 9.34 -11.64 -7.68
C PHE A 250 8.08 -12.31 -8.23
N SER A 251 6.93 -12.04 -7.62
CA SER A 251 5.63 -12.59 -8.05
C SER A 251 5.26 -12.23 -9.49
N ASP A 252 5.76 -11.10 -10.01
CA ASP A 252 5.57 -10.66 -11.40
C ASP A 252 6.57 -11.28 -12.41
N VAL A 253 7.64 -11.93 -11.93
CA VAL A 253 8.64 -12.55 -12.81
C VAL A 253 8.37 -14.05 -12.87
N ASP A 254 8.31 -14.59 -14.08
CA ASP A 254 8.15 -16.02 -14.27
C ASP A 254 9.41 -16.76 -13.79
N VAL A 255 9.32 -17.30 -12.57
CA VAL A 255 10.35 -18.16 -11.96
C VAL A 255 9.99 -19.65 -12.07
N SER A 256 8.99 -20.01 -12.91
CA SER A 256 8.52 -21.38 -13.09
C SER A 256 9.65 -22.32 -13.47
N ILE A 257 10.52 -21.91 -14.40
CA ILE A 257 11.66 -22.70 -14.84
C ILE A 257 12.54 -23.11 -13.65
N LEU A 258 12.83 -22.17 -12.74
CA LEU A 258 13.64 -22.46 -11.55
C LEU A 258 12.90 -23.40 -10.60
N THR A 259 11.63 -23.10 -10.28
CA THR A 259 10.86 -23.89 -9.31
C THR A 259 10.55 -25.29 -9.82
N ASP A 260 10.26 -25.44 -11.11
CA ASP A 260 9.89 -26.72 -11.72
C ASP A 260 11.11 -27.59 -11.96
N SER A 261 12.22 -27.01 -12.43
CA SER A 261 13.51 -27.74 -12.51
C SER A 261 13.91 -28.26 -11.14
N PHE A 262 13.75 -27.44 -10.10
CA PHE A 262 14.02 -27.84 -8.72
C PHE A 262 13.07 -28.94 -8.23
N ARG A 263 11.75 -28.81 -8.46
CA ARG A 263 10.76 -29.84 -8.11
C ARG A 263 11.09 -31.17 -8.78
N ILE A 264 11.43 -31.17 -10.06
CA ILE A 264 11.81 -32.38 -10.82
C ILE A 264 13.09 -32.99 -10.25
N LEU A 265 14.11 -32.17 -9.97
CA LEU A 265 15.37 -32.64 -9.38
C LEU A 265 15.13 -33.29 -8.00
N VAL A 266 14.38 -32.64 -7.12
CA VAL A 266 14.06 -33.18 -5.79
C VAL A 266 13.20 -34.43 -5.88
N ALA A 267 12.22 -34.47 -6.79
CA ALA A 267 11.42 -35.66 -7.04
C ALA A 267 12.30 -36.83 -7.51
N GLY A 268 13.23 -36.57 -8.44
CA GLY A 268 14.19 -37.56 -8.93
C GLY A 268 15.08 -38.12 -7.82
N ILE A 269 15.66 -37.24 -6.99
CA ILE A 269 16.47 -37.67 -5.83
C ILE A 269 15.61 -38.46 -4.84
N SER A 270 14.39 -38.01 -4.56
CA SER A 270 13.48 -38.68 -3.63
C SER A 270 13.13 -40.09 -4.10
N ILE A 271 12.88 -40.28 -5.40
CA ILE A 271 12.64 -41.60 -6.02
C ILE A 271 13.91 -42.46 -5.92
N ALA A 272 15.08 -41.91 -6.25
CA ALA A 272 16.34 -42.64 -6.16
C ALA A 272 16.61 -43.14 -4.74
N VAL A 273 16.41 -42.29 -3.72
CA VAL A 273 16.56 -42.64 -2.31
C VAL A 273 15.52 -43.67 -1.88
N ALA A 274 14.25 -43.53 -2.32
CA ALA A 274 13.20 -44.49 -2.02
C ALA A 274 13.49 -45.89 -2.59
N VAL A 275 13.97 -45.96 -3.83
CA VAL A 275 14.34 -47.23 -4.48
C VAL A 275 15.57 -47.84 -3.84
N ALA A 276 16.64 -47.07 -3.64
CA ALA A 276 17.87 -47.56 -3.03
C ALA A 276 17.63 -48.05 -1.59
N GLY A 277 16.88 -47.28 -0.80
CA GLY A 277 16.48 -47.65 0.56
C GLY A 277 15.59 -48.89 0.57
N GLY A 278 14.59 -48.97 -0.32
CA GLY A 278 13.67 -50.11 -0.40
C GLY A 278 14.38 -51.42 -0.77
N LEU A 279 15.29 -51.38 -1.75
CA LEU A 279 16.08 -52.55 -2.15
C LEU A 279 17.10 -52.94 -1.08
N GLY A 280 17.80 -51.97 -0.48
CA GLY A 280 18.77 -52.25 0.58
C GLY A 280 18.15 -52.86 1.85
N LEU A 281 16.98 -52.37 2.26
CA LEU A 281 16.25 -52.94 3.40
C LEU A 281 15.75 -54.36 3.12
N LYS A 282 15.31 -54.64 1.89
CA LYS A 282 14.89 -55.99 1.48
C LYS A 282 16.02 -57.01 1.67
N GLU A 283 17.23 -56.67 1.23
CA GLU A 283 18.41 -57.54 1.37
C GLU A 283 18.83 -57.71 2.83
N ALA A 284 18.80 -56.62 3.61
CA ALA A 284 19.12 -56.66 5.04
C ALA A 284 18.15 -57.53 5.85
N VAL A 285 16.86 -57.48 5.53
CA VAL A 285 15.83 -58.32 6.16
C VAL A 285 16.00 -59.78 5.73
N ALA A 286 16.17 -60.05 4.43
CA ALA A 286 16.33 -61.40 3.90
C ALA A 286 17.49 -62.15 4.58
N LYS A 287 18.63 -61.49 4.77
CA LYS A 287 19.81 -62.05 5.44
C LYS A 287 19.59 -62.35 6.92
N LYS A 288 18.74 -61.58 7.61
CA LYS A 288 18.47 -61.74 9.04
C LYS A 288 17.45 -62.84 9.34
N THR A 289 16.54 -63.14 8.41
CA THR A 289 15.62 -64.29 8.49
C THR A 289 16.24 -65.62 8.06
N SER A 290 17.40 -65.60 7.39
CA SER A 290 18.12 -66.82 6.98
C SER A 290 19.20 -67.27 8.00
N THR A 291 19.23 -66.67 9.19
CA THR A 291 20.12 -67.04 10.32
C THR A 291 19.25 -67.50 11.48
#